data_AF-A0AA42P9S6-F1
#
_entry.id   AF-A0AA42P9S6-F1
#
_cell.length_a   1.000
_cell.length_b   1.000
_cell.length_c   1.000
_cell.angle_alpha   90.00
_cell.angle_beta   90.00
_cell.angle_gamma   90.00
#
_symmetry.space_group_name_H-M   'P 1'
#
loop_
_entity.id
_entity.type
_entity.pdbx_description
1 polymer ?
#
loop_
_entity_poly.entity_id
_entity_poly.type
_entity_poly.pdbx_seq_one_letter_code
_entity_poly.pdbx_strand_id
1 'polypeptide(L)'
;MKNLYAVLVGLAVLVLSGCSKPAESTTRVGNNFEVGKLFTVDGCTVYRFEDAARSHYFTNCSGSTSYTVSNGKTSYQAGITGGRP
;
A
#
# COMPACT_ATOMS: atom_id res chain seq x y z
N MET A 1 1.91 10.42 39.80
CA MET A 1 0.91 9.46 39.27
C MET A 1 0.31 9.96 37.95
N LYS A 2 -0.24 11.19 37.89
CA LYS A 2 -0.81 11.81 36.66
C LYS A 2 0.18 11.88 35.47
N ASN A 3 1.43 12.19 35.77
CA ASN A 3 2.58 12.25 34.90
C ASN A 3 3.05 10.86 34.41
N LEU A 4 2.84 9.80 35.18
CA LEU A 4 3.17 8.43 34.75
C LEU A 4 2.17 7.92 33.70
N TYR A 5 0.88 8.26 33.84
CA TYR A 5 -0.14 7.95 32.85
C TYR A 5 0.11 8.68 31.52
N ALA A 6 0.50 9.96 31.55
CA ALA A 6 0.84 10.71 30.35
C ALA A 6 2.03 10.07 29.59
N VAL A 7 3.04 9.58 30.32
CA VAL A 7 4.18 8.87 29.72
C VAL A 7 3.77 7.52 29.13
N LEU A 8 2.94 6.74 29.83
CA LEU A 8 2.44 5.45 29.33
C LEU A 8 1.57 5.60 28.08
N VAL A 9 0.71 6.62 28.02
CA VAL A 9 -0.11 6.93 26.84
C VAL A 9 0.78 7.38 25.67
N GLY A 10 1.78 8.22 25.92
CA GLY A 10 2.74 8.64 24.89
C GLY A 10 3.53 7.47 24.31
N LEU A 11 3.98 6.54 25.15
CA LEU A 11 4.68 5.33 24.70
C LEU A 11 3.77 4.42 23.86
N ALA A 12 2.50 4.28 24.25
CA ALA A 12 1.53 3.45 23.54
C ALA A 12 1.23 3.96 22.12
N VAL A 13 1.26 5.28 21.89
CA VAL A 13 1.04 5.88 20.57
C VAL A 13 2.20 5.61 19.62
N LEU A 14 3.43 5.53 20.14
CA LEU A 14 4.63 5.28 19.32
C LEU A 14 4.70 3.84 18.77
N VAL A 15 4.04 2.88 19.42
CA VAL A 15 4.04 1.47 18.99
C VAL A 15 3.04 1.18 17.86
N LEU A 16 2.17 2.15 17.53
CA LEU A 16 1.14 2.01 16.49
C LEU A 16 1.64 2.42 15.09
N SER A 17 2.87 2.90 14.95
CA SER A 17 3.45 3.19 13.65
C SER A 17 3.92 1.90 12.97
N GLY A 18 3.10 1.39 12.05
CA GLY A 18 3.51 0.31 11.16
C GLY A 18 4.65 0.77 10.26
N CYS A 19 5.79 0.09 10.30
CA CYS A 19 6.93 0.40 9.44
C CYS A 19 6.75 -0.27 8.07
N SER A 20 6.69 0.52 7.01
CA SER A 20 6.65 0.02 5.63
C SER A 20 8.04 0.04 5.01
N LYS A 21 8.37 -0.98 4.20
CA LYS A 21 9.63 -0.99 3.45
C LYS A 21 9.58 0.03 2.30
N PRO A 22 10.73 0.66 1.96
CA PRO A 22 10.83 1.51 0.78
C PRO A 22 10.63 0.69 -0.49
N ALA A 23 10.21 1.36 -1.56
CA ALA A 23 10.12 0.78 -2.89
C ALA A 23 11.54 0.57 -3.48
N GLU A 24 11.73 -0.45 -4.32
CA GLU A 24 12.96 -0.67 -5.09
C GLU A 24 13.23 0.49 -6.06
N SER A 25 12.17 1.01 -6.67
CA SER A 25 12.21 2.20 -7.52
C SER A 25 10.88 2.93 -7.49
N THR A 26 10.86 4.21 -7.84
CA THR A 26 9.63 5.02 -7.90
C THR A 26 9.60 5.81 -9.20
N THR A 27 8.43 5.84 -9.84
CA THR A 27 8.18 6.60 -11.05
C THR A 27 6.97 7.50 -10.85
N ARG A 28 7.00 8.71 -11.42
CA ARG A 28 5.84 9.60 -11.46
C ARG A 28 4.99 9.32 -12.69
N VAL A 29 3.69 9.17 -12.50
CA VAL A 29 2.74 8.82 -13.56
C VAL A 29 1.47 9.68 -13.46
N GLY A 30 0.87 10.02 -14.61
CA GLY A 30 -0.36 10.82 -14.66
C GLY A 30 -0.20 12.19 -13.98
N ASN A 31 -1.15 12.55 -13.11
CA ASN A 31 -1.14 13.79 -12.32
C ASN A 31 -0.15 13.72 -11.13
N ASN A 32 1.10 13.34 -11.39
CA ASN A 32 2.19 13.23 -10.40
C ASN A 32 1.97 12.18 -9.29
N PHE A 33 1.27 11.09 -9.58
CA PHE A 33 1.24 9.96 -8.66
C PHE A 33 2.62 9.31 -8.58
N GLU A 34 3.15 9.18 -7.36
CA GLU A 34 4.38 8.43 -7.11
C GLU A 34 4.06 6.95 -6.98
N VAL A 35 4.38 6.19 -8.03
CA VAL A 35 4.16 4.75 -8.10
C VAL A 35 5.48 4.04 -7.83
N GLY A 36 5.58 3.38 -6.69
CA GLY A 36 6.72 2.59 -6.27
C GLY A 36 6.62 1.15 -6.77
N LYS A 37 7.68 0.62 -7.39
CA LYS A 37 7.87 -0.81 -7.60
C LYS A 37 8.41 -1.42 -6.31
N LEU A 38 7.74 -2.44 -5.77
CA LEU A 38 8.11 -3.05 -4.49
C LEU A 38 8.98 -4.30 -4.64
N PHE A 39 8.55 -5.26 -5.46
CA PHE A 39 9.28 -6.50 -5.75
C PHE A 39 8.64 -7.23 -6.93
N THR A 40 9.33 -8.24 -7.46
CA THR A 40 8.80 -9.18 -8.45
C THR A 40 8.88 -10.60 -7.91
N VAL A 41 7.80 -11.37 -8.03
CA VAL A 41 7.73 -12.79 -7.64
C VAL A 41 6.92 -13.55 -8.69
N ASP A 42 7.41 -14.71 -9.14
CA ASP A 42 6.75 -15.56 -10.15
C ASP A 42 6.32 -14.82 -11.43
N GLY A 43 7.12 -13.83 -11.87
CA GLY A 43 6.83 -13.00 -13.04
C GLY A 43 5.83 -11.86 -12.80
N CYS A 44 5.23 -11.77 -11.61
CA CYS A 44 4.34 -10.69 -11.19
C CYS A 44 5.10 -9.58 -10.48
N THR A 45 5.02 -8.36 -10.98
CA THR A 45 5.57 -7.18 -10.29
C THR A 45 4.51 -6.52 -9.42
N VAL A 46 4.83 -6.26 -8.16
CA VAL A 46 3.99 -5.57 -7.19
C VAL A 46 4.36 -4.08 -7.14
N TYR A 47 3.35 -3.23 -7.17
CA TYR A 47 3.48 -1.78 -7.08
C TYR A 47 2.66 -1.24 -5.91
N ARG A 48 3.04 -0.05 -5.43
CA ARG A 48 2.30 0.73 -4.43
C ARG A 48 2.29 2.20 -4.81
N PHE A 49 1.15 2.86 -4.65
CA PHE A 49 1.06 4.31 -4.61
C PHE A 49 0.18 4.75 -3.44
N GLU A 50 0.29 6.00 -3.03
CA GLU A 50 -0.52 6.59 -1.96
C GLU A 50 -1.56 7.54 -2.56
N ASP A 51 -2.80 7.45 -2.08
CA ASP A 51 -3.85 8.44 -2.35
C ASP A 51 -4.66 8.68 -1.08
N ALA A 52 -4.94 9.94 -0.75
CA ALA A 52 -5.63 10.34 0.47
C ALA A 52 -5.11 9.64 1.76
N ALA A 53 -3.79 9.52 1.91
CA ALA A 53 -3.09 8.83 3.00
C ALA A 53 -3.38 7.32 3.11
N ARG A 54 -3.82 6.70 2.02
CA ARG A 54 -4.07 5.26 1.92
C ARG A 54 -3.12 4.66 0.88
N SER A 55 -2.51 3.54 1.26
CA SER A 55 -1.69 2.75 0.35
C SER A 55 -2.58 1.91 -0.57
N HIS A 56 -2.38 2.06 -1.88
CA HIS A 56 -3.01 1.25 -2.92
C HIS A 56 -1.96 0.33 -3.53
N TYR A 57 -2.25 -0.98 -3.52
CA TYR A 57 -1.36 -2.01 -4.05
C TYR A 57 -1.96 -2.63 -5.29
N PHE A 58 -1.12 -2.91 -6.29
CA PHE A 58 -1.55 -3.57 -7.50
C PHE A 58 -0.43 -4.42 -8.11
N THR A 59 -0.80 -5.42 -8.91
CA THR A 59 0.14 -6.32 -9.57
C THR A 59 0.06 -6.21 -11.08
N ASN A 60 1.18 -6.50 -11.73
CA ASN A 60 1.21 -6.77 -13.16
C ASN A 60 2.01 -8.03 -13.43
N CYS A 61 1.32 -9.08 -13.86
CA CYS A 61 1.90 -10.37 -14.23
C CYS A 61 2.10 -10.51 -15.74
N SER A 62 1.21 -9.89 -16.55
CA SER A 62 1.21 -9.94 -18.02
C SER A 62 0.03 -9.20 -18.69
N GLY A 63 -0.57 -8.17 -18.06
CA GLY A 63 -1.72 -7.44 -18.62
C GLY A 63 -3.06 -7.66 -17.91
N SER A 64 -3.07 -7.81 -16.59
CA SER A 64 -4.27 -7.72 -15.75
C SER A 64 -3.83 -7.34 -14.34
N THR A 65 -4.57 -6.46 -13.69
CA THR A 65 -4.33 -6.07 -12.30
C THR A 65 -5.49 -6.56 -11.43
N SER A 66 -5.20 -7.14 -10.28
CA SER A 66 -6.19 -7.44 -9.25
C SER A 66 -5.86 -6.71 -7.96
N TYR A 67 -6.90 -6.31 -7.24
CA TYR A 67 -6.80 -5.62 -5.95
C TYR A 67 -7.92 -6.07 -5.03
N THR A 68 -7.64 -6.08 -3.72
CA THR A 68 -8.63 -6.40 -2.71
C THR A 68 -9.35 -5.14 -2.27
N VAL A 69 -10.68 -5.14 -2.34
CA VAL A 69 -11.50 -4.08 -1.73
C VAL A 69 -11.99 -4.58 -0.39
N SER A 70 -11.80 -3.78 0.66
CA SER A 70 -12.32 -4.05 2.00
C SER A 70 -13.06 -2.84 2.55
N ASN A 71 -14.28 -3.05 3.04
CA ASN A 71 -15.07 -2.03 3.74
C ASN A 71 -15.21 -2.33 5.24
N GLY A 72 -14.24 -3.05 5.82
CA GLY A 72 -14.19 -3.38 7.25
C GLY A 72 -15.10 -4.52 7.71
N LYS A 73 -16.12 -4.90 6.92
CA LYS A 73 -17.01 -6.04 7.20
C LYS A 73 -16.86 -7.18 6.19
N THR A 74 -16.46 -6.86 4.98
CA THR A 74 -16.31 -7.80 3.88
C THR A 74 -15.13 -7.39 3.02
N SER A 75 -14.42 -8.39 2.52
CA SER A 75 -13.31 -8.23 1.58
C SER A 75 -13.61 -9.06 0.34
N TYR A 76 -13.45 -8.47 -0.84
CA TYR A 76 -13.60 -9.16 -2.11
C TYR A 76 -12.45 -8.82 -3.06
N GLN A 77 -12.15 -9.76 -3.96
CA GLN A 77 -11.16 -9.55 -5.02
C GLN A 77 -11.84 -8.83 -6.18
N ALA A 78 -11.25 -7.71 -6.61
CA ALA A 78 -11.61 -7.00 -7.82
C ALA A 78 -10.43 -7.06 -8.79
N GLY A 79 -10.68 -6.90 -10.09
CA GLY A 79 -9.63 -6.85 -11.07
C GLY A 79 -10.05 -6.13 -12.33
N ILE A 80 -9.04 -5.61 -13.04
CA ILE A 80 -9.18 -4.96 -14.35
C ILE A 80 -8.20 -5.67 -15.29
N THR A 81 -8.72 -6.23 -16.37
CA THR A 81 -7.89 -6.76 -17.45
C THR A 81 -7.21 -5.58 -18.14
N GLY A 82 -5.88 -5.59 -18.16
CA GLY A 82 -5.10 -4.59 -18.87
C GLY A 82 -5.31 -4.76 -20.38
N GLY A 83 -5.57 -3.66 -21.08
CA GLY A 83 -5.59 -3.66 -22.54
C GLY A 83 -4.26 -4.16 -23.09
N ARG A 84 -4.33 -4.89 -24.21
CA ARG A 84 -3.17 -5.43 -24.92
C ARG A 84 -2.22 -4.27 -25.31
N PRO A 85 -0.88 -4.43 -25.18
CA PRO A 85 0.09 -3.38 -25.51
C PRO A 85 -0.04 -2.87 -26.94
#